data_AF-A0A7W0PRJ9-F1
#
_entry.id   AF-A0A7W0PRJ9-F1
#
_cell.length_a   1.000
_cell.length_b   1.000
_cell.length_c   1.000
_cell.angle_alpha   90.00
_cell.angle_beta   90.00
_cell.angle_gamma   90.00
#
_symmetry.space_group_name_H-M   'P 1'
#
loop_
_entity.id
_entity.type
_entity.pdbx_description
1 polymer ?
#
loop_
_entity_poly.entity_id
_entity_poly.type
_entity_poly.pdbx_seq_one_letter_code
_entity_poly.pdbx_strand_id
1 'polypeptide(L)'
;MKERAFETSARATITPDRRWRLDLIPNPHGPVESVIDAMSRFTGWSSPSGDGAETLRVRLAARAGVSSDWIVLANGIDELHAMIAQWRSHHGPTVVFPPSDPMLEAWLRRHSGQVEQVWRGKGFALPVEAAARGLPRGATSVVLSPNDPTGTVMSVQEAVRLSRQSALVVIDERHAAYSPRTLAPLVREFDNLVLLQTFETFASLTAFPLAWAVAPPKISREIAGQGRPSGLAQVSVVAALAALEAEAEITATVRRVMIEKGRLFRQLRKLNMISPPYPSWSNFLL
;
A
#
# COMPACT_ATOMS: atom_id res chain seq x y z
N MET A 1 -58.70 -5.05 16.14
CA MET A 1 -57.58 -4.07 16.09
C MET A 1 -56.47 -4.65 16.96
N LYS A 2 -55.47 -5.31 16.37
CA LYS A 2 -54.41 -6.05 17.08
C LYS A 2 -53.18 -5.15 17.16
N GLU A 3 -52.84 -4.67 18.35
CA GLU A 3 -51.52 -4.10 18.64
C GLU A 3 -50.48 -5.23 18.62
N ARG A 4 -49.56 -5.19 17.65
CA ARG A 4 -48.34 -5.99 17.70
C ARG A 4 -47.34 -5.22 18.55
N ALA A 5 -47.03 -5.76 19.73
CA ALA A 5 -45.86 -5.36 20.49
C ALA A 5 -44.61 -5.61 19.63
N PHE A 6 -43.85 -4.55 19.37
CA PHE A 6 -42.49 -4.67 18.83
C PHE A 6 -41.60 -5.20 19.95
N GLU A 7 -41.33 -6.52 19.93
CA GLU A 7 -40.24 -7.10 20.69
C GLU A 7 -38.93 -6.44 20.27
N THR A 8 -38.32 -5.75 21.23
CA THR A 8 -37.05 -5.07 21.07
C THR A 8 -35.98 -6.15 20.93
N SER A 9 -35.51 -6.37 19.69
CA SER A 9 -34.36 -7.23 19.40
C SER A 9 -33.20 -6.84 20.31
N ALA A 10 -32.82 -7.75 21.21
CA ALA A 10 -31.64 -7.61 22.05
C ALA A 10 -30.45 -7.31 21.15
N ARG A 11 -29.81 -6.15 21.35
CA ARG A 11 -28.55 -5.80 20.69
C ARG A 11 -27.59 -6.96 20.92
N ALA A 12 -27.22 -7.67 19.85
CA ALA A 12 -26.19 -8.68 19.90
C ALA A 12 -24.93 -8.00 20.46
N THR A 13 -24.56 -8.34 21.69
CA THR A 13 -23.31 -7.91 22.27
C THR A 13 -22.21 -8.55 21.44
N ILE A 14 -21.58 -7.77 20.56
CA ILE A 14 -20.42 -8.23 19.79
C ILE A 14 -19.30 -8.42 20.82
N THR A 15 -19.12 -9.66 21.28
CA THR A 15 -17.99 -10.01 22.14
C THR A 15 -16.72 -9.82 21.31
N PRO A 16 -15.75 -8.99 21.75
CA PRO A 16 -14.50 -8.83 21.03
C PRO A 16 -13.80 -10.19 20.90
N ASP A 17 -13.43 -10.58 19.68
CA ASP A 17 -12.63 -11.77 19.44
C ASP A 17 -11.28 -11.61 20.16
N ARG A 18 -11.05 -12.39 21.21
CA ARG A 18 -9.83 -12.33 22.03
C ARG A 18 -8.62 -13.04 21.39
N ARG A 19 -8.71 -13.43 20.13
CA ARG A 19 -7.60 -14.04 19.39
C ARG A 19 -6.57 -12.98 19.00
N TRP A 20 -5.29 -13.29 19.21
CA TRP A 20 -4.19 -12.51 18.66
C TRP A 20 -4.19 -12.68 17.13
N ARG A 21 -4.54 -11.60 16.41
CA ARG A 21 -4.57 -11.56 14.94
C ARG A 21 -3.22 -11.10 14.40
N LEU A 22 -2.33 -12.06 14.18
CA LEU A 22 -1.00 -11.84 13.56
C LEU A 22 -1.00 -12.17 12.06
N ASP A 23 -2.14 -12.61 11.53
CA ASP A 23 -2.42 -12.87 10.12
C ASP A 23 -2.79 -11.60 9.34
N LEU A 24 -2.91 -10.47 10.02
CA LEU A 24 -3.34 -9.21 9.44
C LEU A 24 -2.15 -8.28 9.16
N ILE A 25 -2.27 -7.55 8.06
CA ILE A 25 -1.30 -6.58 7.55
C ILE A 25 -1.19 -5.28 8.37
N PRO A 26 -2.25 -4.73 9.01
CA PRO A 26 -2.18 -3.43 9.70
C PRO A 26 -1.29 -3.42 10.93
N ASN A 27 -0.90 -2.23 11.36
CA ASN A 27 -0.23 -2.03 12.64
C ASN A 27 -1.12 -2.55 13.79
N PRO A 28 -0.63 -3.48 14.63
CA PRO A 28 -1.43 -4.14 15.65
C PRO A 28 -1.88 -3.21 16.78
N HIS A 29 -1.33 -1.99 16.86
CA HIS A 29 -1.78 -0.97 17.81
C HIS A 29 -3.07 -0.27 17.40
N GLY A 30 -3.55 -0.47 16.16
CA GLY A 30 -4.69 0.25 15.62
C GLY A 30 -4.39 1.73 15.30
N PRO A 31 -5.38 2.48 14.81
CA PRO A 31 -5.27 3.93 14.64
C PRO A 31 -4.98 4.62 15.97
N VAL A 32 -4.21 5.69 15.94
CA VAL A 32 -3.95 6.51 17.13
C VAL A 32 -5.19 7.31 17.51
N GLU A 33 -5.31 7.65 18.80
CA GLU A 33 -6.55 8.23 19.35
C GLU A 33 -6.92 9.57 18.71
N SER A 34 -5.93 10.40 18.37
CA SER A 34 -6.16 11.66 17.64
C SER A 34 -6.81 11.47 16.26
N VAL A 35 -6.52 10.35 15.58
CA VAL A 35 -7.17 9.99 14.30
C VAL A 35 -8.61 9.51 14.54
N ILE A 36 -8.82 8.67 15.56
CA ILE A 36 -10.15 8.20 15.95
C ILE A 36 -11.06 9.39 16.31
N ASP A 37 -10.54 10.35 17.09
CA ASP A 37 -11.24 11.56 17.47
C ASP A 37 -11.62 12.41 16.26
N ALA A 38 -10.71 12.60 15.31
CA ALA A 38 -11.00 13.35 14.10
C ALA A 38 -12.13 12.71 13.28
N MET A 39 -12.12 11.38 13.16
CA MET A 39 -13.16 10.63 12.46
C MET A 39 -14.50 10.67 13.19
N SER A 40 -14.51 10.65 14.52
CA SER A 40 -15.74 10.73 15.33
C SER A 40 -16.51 12.04 15.13
N ARG A 41 -15.81 13.10 14.71
CA ARG A 41 -16.36 14.44 14.45
C ARG A 41 -16.80 14.63 12.99
N PHE A 42 -16.71 13.59 12.15
CA PHE A 42 -17.11 13.67 10.77
C PHE A 42 -18.63 13.88 10.63
N THR A 43 -19.02 14.97 9.96
CA THR A 43 -20.43 15.36 9.73
C THR A 43 -20.84 15.34 8.26
N GLY A 44 -19.90 15.10 7.34
CA GLY A 44 -20.08 15.16 5.88
C GLY A 44 -20.83 13.97 5.26
N TRP A 45 -21.84 13.43 5.94
CA TRP A 45 -22.56 12.21 5.52
C TRP A 45 -23.35 12.37 4.22
N SER A 46 -23.87 13.58 3.97
CA SER A 46 -24.85 13.82 2.90
C SER A 46 -24.30 14.62 1.71
N SER A 47 -23.08 15.15 1.80
CA SER A 47 -22.47 15.88 0.68
C SER A 47 -20.95 15.77 0.71
N PRO A 48 -20.31 15.43 -0.42
CA PRO A 48 -18.87 15.56 -0.59
C PRO A 48 -18.52 17.04 -0.84
N SER A 49 -18.74 17.91 0.13
CA SER A 49 -18.39 19.33 0.02
C SER A 49 -17.18 19.62 0.91
N GLY A 50 -15.99 19.62 0.31
CA GLY A 50 -14.75 20.02 0.96
C GLY A 50 -13.55 20.05 0.02
N ASP A 51 -12.56 20.87 0.36
CA ASP A 51 -11.25 20.94 -0.29
C ASP A 51 -10.28 19.84 0.20
N GLY A 52 -10.73 18.97 1.12
CA GLY A 52 -9.88 18.01 1.83
C GLY A 52 -9.04 17.12 0.92
N ALA A 53 -9.56 16.69 -0.22
CA ALA A 53 -8.80 15.89 -1.20
C ALA A 53 -7.69 16.68 -1.89
N GLU A 54 -7.89 17.98 -2.16
CA GLU A 54 -6.84 18.87 -2.66
C GLU A 54 -5.81 19.15 -1.55
N THR A 55 -6.27 19.49 -0.35
CA THR A 55 -5.41 19.69 0.82
C THR A 55 -4.53 18.46 1.07
N LEU A 56 -5.10 17.26 0.98
CA LEU A 56 -4.36 16.01 1.13
C LEU A 56 -3.33 15.81 0.01
N ARG A 57 -3.68 16.07 -1.25
CA ARG A 57 -2.73 16.03 -2.37
C ARG A 57 -1.56 16.99 -2.17
N VAL A 58 -1.83 18.24 -1.78
CA VAL A 58 -0.78 19.25 -1.51
C VAL A 58 0.15 18.79 -0.39
N ARG A 59 -0.40 18.26 0.70
CA ARG A 59 0.40 17.78 1.85
C ARG A 59 1.25 16.57 1.49
N LEU A 60 0.71 15.60 0.75
CA LEU A 60 1.46 14.44 0.28
C LEU A 60 2.54 14.83 -0.75
N ALA A 61 2.23 15.76 -1.65
CA ALA A 61 3.18 16.28 -2.63
C ALA A 61 4.38 16.97 -1.96
N ALA A 62 4.12 17.79 -0.93
CA ALA A 62 5.16 18.43 -0.15
C ALA A 62 6.10 17.41 0.53
N ARG A 63 5.55 16.31 1.07
CA ARG A 63 6.36 15.21 1.66
C ARG A 63 7.22 14.49 0.63
N ALA A 64 6.72 14.34 -0.59
CA ALA A 64 7.45 13.72 -1.69
C ALA A 64 8.39 14.69 -2.44
N GLY A 65 8.36 15.98 -2.14
CA GLY A 65 9.16 17.00 -2.81
C GLY A 65 8.76 17.24 -4.27
N VAL A 66 7.46 17.15 -4.56
CA VAL A 66 6.85 17.33 -5.91
C VAL A 66 5.65 18.28 -5.84
N SER A 67 5.11 18.66 -7.00
CA SER A 67 3.85 19.41 -7.11
C SER A 67 2.62 18.48 -6.97
N SER A 68 1.45 19.03 -6.64
CA SER A 68 0.24 18.24 -6.35
C SER A 68 -0.29 17.46 -7.56
N ASP A 69 0.06 17.84 -8.79
CA ASP A 69 -0.26 17.11 -10.03
C ASP A 69 0.56 15.82 -10.22
N TRP A 70 1.55 15.56 -9.36
CA TRP A 70 2.22 14.25 -9.25
C TRP A 70 1.44 13.26 -8.38
N ILE A 71 0.43 13.70 -7.64
CA ILE A 71 -0.29 12.88 -6.67
C ILE A 71 -1.62 12.43 -7.22
N VAL A 72 -1.84 11.11 -7.21
CA VAL A 72 -3.16 10.50 -7.45
C VAL A 72 -3.64 9.86 -6.16
N LEU A 73 -4.88 10.10 -5.77
CA LEU A 73 -5.50 9.50 -4.58
C LEU A 73 -6.47 8.38 -5.02
N ALA A 74 -6.60 7.34 -4.20
CA ALA A 74 -7.62 6.31 -4.36
C ALA A 74 -8.11 5.77 -3.00
N ASN A 75 -9.25 5.05 -2.98
CA ASN A 75 -9.83 4.43 -1.78
C ASN A 75 -9.11 3.12 -1.42
N GLY A 76 -7.80 3.20 -1.27
CA GLY A 76 -6.93 2.07 -0.93
C GLY A 76 -6.03 1.65 -2.07
N ILE A 77 -5.02 0.85 -1.72
CA ILE A 77 -3.94 0.51 -2.64
C ILE A 77 -4.39 -0.43 -3.76
N ASP A 78 -5.38 -1.27 -3.49
CA ASP A 78 -5.98 -2.15 -4.49
C ASP A 78 -6.67 -1.35 -5.60
N GLU A 79 -7.31 -0.22 -5.26
CA GLU A 79 -7.89 0.66 -6.28
C GLU A 79 -6.79 1.29 -7.16
N LEU A 80 -5.65 1.71 -6.60
CA LEU A 80 -4.52 2.20 -7.40
C LEU A 80 -3.97 1.13 -8.34
N HIS A 81 -3.79 -0.11 -7.85
CA HIS A 81 -3.37 -1.23 -8.70
C HIS A 81 -4.38 -1.49 -9.81
N ALA A 82 -5.68 -1.43 -9.52
CA ALA A 82 -6.73 -1.60 -10.52
C ALA A 82 -6.70 -0.48 -11.56
N MET A 83 -6.59 0.79 -11.15
CA MET A 83 -6.49 1.94 -12.04
C MET A 83 -5.29 1.81 -12.99
N ILE A 84 -4.11 1.45 -12.46
CA ILE A 84 -2.91 1.26 -13.28
C ILE A 84 -3.07 0.05 -14.22
N ALA A 85 -3.58 -1.07 -13.72
CA ALA A 85 -3.78 -2.28 -14.51
C ALA A 85 -4.78 -2.06 -15.66
N GLN A 86 -5.87 -1.33 -15.42
CA GLN A 86 -6.87 -0.97 -16.43
C GLN A 86 -6.27 -0.07 -17.51
N TRP A 87 -5.58 1.01 -17.10
CA TRP A 87 -4.86 1.88 -18.04
C TRP A 87 -3.87 1.10 -18.91
N ARG A 88 -3.16 0.12 -18.32
CA ARG A 88 -2.12 -0.66 -19.01
C ARG A 88 -2.60 -1.93 -19.72
N SER A 89 -3.88 -2.29 -19.60
CA SER A 89 -4.45 -3.57 -20.05
C SER A 89 -4.21 -3.93 -21.53
N HIS A 90 -4.04 -2.94 -22.41
CA HIS A 90 -3.79 -3.14 -23.84
C HIS A 90 -2.35 -2.82 -24.27
N HIS A 91 -1.46 -2.48 -23.34
CA HIS A 91 -0.10 -2.03 -23.66
C HIS A 91 0.96 -3.14 -23.56
N GLY A 92 0.62 -4.29 -22.97
CA GLY A 92 1.53 -5.41 -22.72
C GLY A 92 1.20 -6.08 -21.37
N PRO A 93 1.88 -7.18 -21.03
CA PRO A 93 1.59 -7.90 -19.80
C PRO A 93 2.02 -7.12 -18.56
N THR A 94 1.33 -7.36 -17.45
CA THR A 94 1.81 -7.00 -16.12
C THR A 94 2.80 -8.07 -15.66
N VAL A 95 3.99 -7.66 -15.21
CA VAL A 95 5.03 -8.58 -14.72
C VAL A 95 5.10 -8.48 -13.20
N VAL A 96 4.97 -9.61 -12.51
CA VAL A 96 5.14 -9.74 -11.07
C VAL A 96 6.35 -10.62 -10.74
N PHE A 97 6.90 -10.47 -9.53
CA PHE A 97 8.15 -11.12 -9.14
C PHE A 97 7.97 -12.04 -7.93
N PRO A 98 7.48 -13.27 -8.13
CA PRO A 98 7.22 -14.19 -7.03
C PRO A 98 8.51 -14.73 -6.37
N PRO A 99 8.47 -15.13 -5.08
CA PRO A 99 7.30 -15.04 -4.21
C PRO A 99 6.94 -13.58 -3.89
N SER A 100 5.66 -13.28 -4.08
CA SER A 100 4.99 -11.99 -3.85
C SER A 100 3.60 -12.27 -3.28
N ASP A 101 2.86 -11.24 -2.87
CA ASP A 101 1.48 -11.37 -2.42
C ASP A 101 0.59 -12.04 -3.50
N PRO A 102 0.03 -13.25 -3.24
CA PRO A 102 -0.85 -13.93 -4.18
C PRO A 102 -2.16 -13.18 -4.44
N MET A 103 -2.65 -12.39 -3.46
CA MET A 103 -3.85 -11.60 -3.64
C MET A 103 -3.62 -10.46 -4.62
N LEU A 104 -2.47 -9.76 -4.52
CA LEU A 104 -2.08 -8.78 -5.52
C LEU A 104 -2.00 -9.39 -6.92
N GLU A 105 -1.39 -10.56 -7.08
CA GLU A 105 -1.30 -11.20 -8.40
C GLU A 105 -2.69 -11.49 -8.98
N ALA A 106 -3.58 -12.09 -8.19
CA ALA A 106 -4.95 -12.37 -8.60
C ALA A 106 -5.71 -11.08 -8.95
N TRP A 107 -5.49 -10.02 -8.18
CA TRP A 107 -6.08 -8.70 -8.39
C TRP A 107 -5.59 -8.06 -9.69
N LEU A 108 -4.28 -8.07 -9.95
CA LEU A 108 -3.71 -7.56 -11.19
C LEU A 108 -4.23 -8.36 -12.39
N ARG A 109 -4.26 -9.70 -12.31
CA ARG A 109 -4.76 -10.57 -13.38
C ARG A 109 -6.21 -10.25 -13.75
N ARG A 110 -7.04 -9.95 -12.75
CA ARG A 110 -8.44 -9.55 -12.96
C ARG A 110 -8.58 -8.24 -13.75
N HIS A 111 -7.65 -7.29 -13.58
CA HIS A 111 -7.78 -5.94 -14.14
C HIS A 111 -6.92 -5.68 -15.39
N SER A 112 -5.77 -6.35 -15.52
CA SER A 112 -4.90 -6.22 -16.71
C SER A 112 -5.13 -7.33 -17.73
N GLY A 113 -5.76 -8.45 -17.35
CA GLY A 113 -6.00 -9.61 -18.21
C GLY A 113 -4.77 -10.48 -18.48
N GLN A 114 -3.57 -9.90 -18.51
CA GLN A 114 -2.31 -10.60 -18.76
C GLN A 114 -1.31 -10.35 -17.65
N VAL A 115 -0.99 -11.39 -16.88
CA VAL A 115 0.06 -11.38 -15.85
C VAL A 115 1.08 -12.47 -16.12
N GLU A 116 2.35 -12.05 -16.22
CA GLU A 116 3.52 -12.92 -16.31
C GLU A 116 4.32 -12.89 -15.01
N GLN A 117 4.87 -14.05 -14.65
CA GLN A 117 5.69 -14.22 -13.46
C GLN A 117 7.17 -14.32 -13.83
N VAL A 118 8.00 -13.48 -13.20
CA VAL A 118 9.46 -13.58 -13.28
C VAL A 118 10.01 -13.87 -11.89
N TRP A 119 10.33 -15.13 -11.62
CA TRP A 119 10.71 -15.61 -10.30
C TRP A 119 11.98 -14.92 -9.77
N ARG A 120 11.91 -14.52 -8.49
CA ARG A 120 13.04 -13.98 -7.75
C ARG A 120 14.15 -15.02 -7.62
N GLY A 121 15.38 -14.54 -7.55
CA GLY A 121 16.56 -15.37 -7.41
C GLY A 121 16.82 -15.82 -5.97
N LYS A 122 18.04 -16.31 -5.74
CA LYS A 122 18.53 -16.73 -4.42
C LYS A 122 18.38 -15.58 -3.41
N GLY A 123 17.87 -15.89 -2.22
CA GLY A 123 17.64 -14.90 -1.16
C GLY A 123 16.56 -13.87 -1.52
N PHE A 124 15.66 -14.20 -2.44
CA PHE A 124 14.58 -13.33 -2.94
C PHE A 124 15.06 -12.08 -3.70
N ALA A 125 16.30 -12.09 -4.19
CA ALA A 125 16.84 -11.02 -5.02
C ALA A 125 15.98 -10.79 -6.27
N LEU A 126 15.78 -9.51 -6.63
CA LEU A 126 15.03 -9.17 -7.83
C LEU A 126 15.86 -9.55 -9.06
N PRO A 127 15.31 -10.28 -10.05
CA PRO A 127 16.08 -10.85 -11.16
C PRO A 127 16.38 -9.83 -12.27
N VAL A 128 16.76 -8.59 -11.92
CA VAL A 128 17.04 -7.49 -12.86
C VAL A 128 18.34 -7.69 -13.66
N GLU A 129 19.25 -8.52 -13.14
CA GLU A 129 20.49 -8.96 -13.82
C GLU A 129 20.23 -10.13 -14.80
N ALA A 130 19.27 -10.99 -14.47
CA ALA A 130 19.01 -12.25 -15.18
C ALA A 130 18.09 -12.11 -16.41
N ALA A 131 17.61 -10.89 -16.71
CA ALA A 131 16.82 -10.61 -17.91
C ALA A 131 17.70 -10.53 -19.19
N ALA A 132 18.61 -11.48 -19.39
CA ALA A 132 19.33 -11.64 -20.65
C ALA A 132 18.40 -11.85 -21.86
N ARG A 133 17.12 -12.20 -21.61
CA ARG A 133 16.05 -12.28 -22.62
C ARG A 133 15.16 -11.02 -22.71
N GLY A 134 15.37 -10.01 -21.85
CA GLY A 134 14.48 -8.86 -21.70
C GLY A 134 13.15 -9.22 -21.04
N LEU A 135 12.41 -8.20 -20.61
CA LEU A 135 10.99 -8.33 -20.26
C LEU A 135 10.14 -8.25 -21.54
N PRO A 136 8.89 -8.77 -21.53
CA PRO A 136 7.99 -8.62 -22.66
C PRO A 136 7.84 -7.16 -23.09
N ARG A 137 7.68 -6.93 -24.39
CA ARG A 137 7.46 -5.59 -24.92
C ARG A 137 6.23 -4.96 -24.28
N GLY A 138 6.38 -3.72 -23.80
CA GLY A 138 5.27 -2.99 -23.17
C GLY A 138 5.00 -3.38 -21.71
N ALA A 139 5.83 -4.24 -21.11
CA ALA A 139 5.66 -4.75 -19.76
C ALA A 139 5.46 -3.64 -18.73
N THR A 140 4.48 -3.87 -17.84
CA THR A 140 4.28 -3.10 -16.61
C THR A 140 4.78 -3.93 -15.44
N SER A 141 5.94 -3.58 -14.88
CA SER A 141 6.52 -4.33 -13.76
C SER A 141 5.98 -3.82 -12.44
N VAL A 142 5.41 -4.71 -11.62
CA VAL A 142 4.88 -4.40 -10.29
C VAL A 142 5.75 -5.07 -9.23
N VAL A 143 6.33 -4.27 -8.35
CA VAL A 143 7.26 -4.71 -7.31
C VAL A 143 6.83 -4.17 -5.95
N LEU A 144 6.62 -5.05 -4.97
CA LEU A 144 6.46 -4.63 -3.57
C LEU A 144 7.85 -4.41 -2.94
N SER A 145 8.01 -3.30 -2.24
CA SER A 145 9.25 -2.95 -1.55
C SER A 145 8.96 -2.10 -0.30
N PRO A 146 9.02 -2.66 0.92
CA PRO A 146 9.33 -4.04 1.25
C PRO A 146 8.39 -5.07 0.60
N ASN A 147 8.95 -6.18 0.13
CA ASN A 147 8.21 -7.27 -0.51
C ASN A 147 7.38 -8.05 0.51
N ASP A 148 6.13 -8.34 0.19
CA ASP A 148 5.30 -9.32 0.89
C ASP A 148 5.38 -10.65 0.12
N PRO A 149 5.82 -11.78 0.70
CA PRO A 149 6.01 -12.04 2.13
C PRO A 149 7.46 -11.95 2.63
N THR A 150 8.43 -11.64 1.76
CA THR A 150 9.85 -11.86 2.08
C THR A 150 10.50 -10.76 2.94
N GLY A 151 9.86 -9.60 3.03
CA GLY A 151 10.36 -8.42 3.74
C GLY A 151 11.57 -7.74 3.10
N THR A 152 12.02 -8.19 1.92
CA THR A 152 13.18 -7.63 1.20
C THR A 152 12.86 -6.29 0.56
N VAL A 153 13.86 -5.41 0.45
CA VAL A 153 13.70 -4.05 -0.09
C VAL A 153 14.41 -3.98 -1.44
N MET A 154 13.76 -3.32 -2.40
CA MET A 154 14.33 -3.00 -3.70
C MET A 154 15.37 -1.88 -3.53
N SER A 155 16.55 -2.09 -4.10
CA SER A 155 17.61 -1.08 -4.17
C SER A 155 17.33 -0.05 -5.28
N VAL A 156 17.97 1.12 -5.17
CA VAL A 156 17.94 2.14 -6.22
C VAL A 156 18.49 1.58 -7.53
N GLN A 157 19.57 0.79 -7.49
CA GLN A 157 20.16 0.18 -8.67
C GLN A 157 19.21 -0.81 -9.36
N GLU A 158 18.46 -1.60 -8.59
CA GLU A 158 17.43 -2.48 -9.15
C GLU A 158 16.31 -1.67 -9.80
N ALA A 159 15.85 -0.59 -9.17
CA ALA A 159 14.81 0.29 -9.72
C ALA A 159 15.26 0.96 -11.03
N VAL A 160 16.48 1.47 -11.08
CA VAL A 160 17.09 2.07 -12.28
C VAL A 160 17.24 1.06 -13.42
N ARG A 161 17.58 -0.20 -13.11
CA ARG A 161 17.69 -1.24 -14.14
C ARG A 161 16.32 -1.66 -14.64
N LEU A 162 15.37 -1.85 -13.74
CA LEU A 162 14.01 -2.25 -14.10
C LEU A 162 13.31 -1.16 -14.94
N SER A 163 13.51 0.12 -14.62
CA SER A 163 12.96 1.23 -15.41
C SER A 163 13.47 1.28 -16.85
N ARG A 164 14.67 0.72 -17.12
CA ARG A 164 15.19 0.57 -18.49
C ARG A 164 14.66 -0.65 -19.23
N GLN A 165 14.10 -1.62 -18.52
CA GLN A 165 13.60 -2.89 -19.07
C GLN A 165 12.08 -2.90 -19.24
N SER A 166 11.35 -2.05 -18.50
CA SER A 166 9.90 -2.01 -18.48
C SER A 166 9.36 -0.73 -19.13
N ALA A 167 8.17 -0.82 -19.74
CA ALA A 167 7.47 0.36 -20.21
C ALA A 167 6.90 1.19 -19.05
N LEU A 168 6.56 0.54 -17.93
CA LEU A 168 6.16 1.16 -16.68
C LEU A 168 6.69 0.33 -15.51
N VAL A 169 7.17 1.00 -14.46
CA VAL A 169 7.56 0.36 -13.20
C VAL A 169 6.68 0.92 -12.09
N VAL A 170 5.96 0.03 -11.41
CA VAL A 170 5.12 0.31 -10.25
C VAL A 170 5.80 -0.26 -9.02
N ILE A 171 6.19 0.61 -8.10
CA ILE A 171 6.79 0.23 -6.82
C ILE A 171 5.75 0.46 -5.73
N ASP A 172 5.30 -0.64 -5.14
CA ASP A 172 4.37 -0.64 -4.01
C ASP A 172 5.16 -0.56 -2.70
N GLU A 173 5.09 0.60 -2.07
CA GLU A 173 5.72 0.95 -0.80
C GLU A 173 4.73 0.91 0.37
N ARG A 174 3.71 0.03 0.33
CA ARG A 174 2.74 -0.10 1.43
C ARG A 174 3.38 -0.37 2.78
N HIS A 175 4.56 -1.01 2.82
CA HIS A 175 5.29 -1.29 4.06
C HIS A 175 6.46 -0.31 4.33
N ALA A 176 6.64 0.75 3.53
CA ALA A 176 7.82 1.60 3.62
C ALA A 176 7.99 2.33 4.96
N ALA A 177 6.92 2.54 5.73
CA ALA A 177 7.02 3.08 7.08
C ALA A 177 7.90 2.23 8.04
N TYR A 178 8.01 0.93 7.76
CA TYR A 178 8.85 -0.01 8.52
C TYR A 178 10.27 -0.16 7.95
N SER A 179 10.54 0.46 6.80
CA SER A 179 11.82 0.46 6.10
C SER A 179 12.62 1.72 6.43
N PRO A 180 13.96 1.64 6.52
CA PRO A 180 14.81 2.82 6.71
C PRO A 180 14.91 3.70 5.47
N ARG A 181 14.37 3.26 4.32
CA ARG A 181 14.51 3.91 3.02
C ARG A 181 13.21 3.83 2.23
N THR A 182 12.94 4.90 1.49
CA THR A 182 11.91 5.01 0.47
C THR A 182 12.57 5.31 -0.89
N LEU A 183 11.96 4.85 -1.97
CA LEU A 183 12.30 5.15 -3.35
C LEU A 183 11.54 6.36 -3.89
N ALA A 184 10.70 7.04 -3.08
CA ALA A 184 9.96 8.23 -3.51
C ALA A 184 10.82 9.31 -4.20
N PRO A 185 12.04 9.64 -3.74
CA PRO A 185 12.87 10.63 -4.43
C PRO A 185 13.24 10.24 -5.87
N LEU A 186 13.30 8.93 -6.17
CA LEU A 186 13.70 8.37 -7.46
C LEU A 186 12.64 8.58 -8.54
N VAL A 187 11.37 8.77 -8.16
CA VAL A 187 10.25 8.97 -9.09
C VAL A 187 10.50 10.17 -10.01
N ARG A 188 11.18 11.21 -9.52
CA ARG A 188 11.51 12.42 -10.29
C ARG A 188 12.59 12.20 -11.34
N GLU A 189 13.34 11.10 -11.25
CA GLU A 189 14.45 10.78 -12.16
C GLU A 189 13.99 9.93 -13.35
N PHE A 190 12.74 9.45 -13.38
CA PHE A 190 12.23 8.53 -14.39
C PHE A 190 10.81 8.87 -14.85
N ASP A 191 10.63 9.00 -16.16
CA ASP A 191 9.33 9.28 -16.79
C ASP A 191 8.37 8.08 -16.78
N ASN A 192 8.81 6.91 -16.29
CA ASN A 192 8.05 5.66 -16.30
C ASN A 192 8.00 4.96 -14.93
N LEU A 193 8.27 5.67 -13.84
CA LEU A 193 8.23 5.13 -12.49
C LEU A 193 7.03 5.69 -11.71
N VAL A 194 6.31 4.79 -11.04
CA VAL A 194 5.15 5.10 -10.19
C VAL A 194 5.41 4.49 -8.82
N LEU A 195 5.29 5.29 -7.77
CA LEU A 195 5.40 4.82 -6.38
C LEU A 195 4.02 4.82 -5.74
N LEU A 196 3.63 3.74 -5.07
CA LEU A 196 2.36 3.62 -4.35
C LEU A 196 2.61 3.56 -2.85
N GLN A 197 1.81 4.28 -2.07
CA GLN A 197 1.85 4.24 -0.61
C GLN A 197 0.41 4.28 -0.06
N THR A 198 0.21 3.83 1.17
CA THR A 198 -1.14 3.71 1.76
C THR A 198 -1.12 3.95 3.26
N PHE A 199 -2.21 4.51 3.79
CA PHE A 199 -2.45 4.65 5.23
C PHE A 199 -2.95 3.37 5.89
N GLU A 200 -3.32 2.35 5.10
CA GLU A 200 -3.88 1.09 5.59
C GLU A 200 -2.93 0.33 6.53
N THR A 201 -1.63 0.44 6.29
CA THR A 201 -0.61 -0.35 6.99
C THR A 201 -0.11 0.36 8.25
N PHE A 202 0.51 1.53 8.09
CA PHE A 202 1.25 2.19 9.16
C PHE A 202 0.32 2.97 10.11
N ALA A 203 -0.82 3.47 9.59
CA ALA A 203 -1.85 4.18 10.36
C ALA A 203 -3.07 3.30 10.70
N SER A 204 -3.06 2.02 10.31
CA SER A 204 -4.15 1.05 10.55
C SER A 204 -5.53 1.48 10.04
N LEU A 205 -5.58 2.21 8.92
CA LEU A 205 -6.83 2.69 8.33
C LEU A 205 -7.45 1.72 7.32
N THR A 206 -7.38 0.40 7.51
CA THR A 206 -7.95 -0.58 6.56
C THR A 206 -9.46 -0.50 6.38
N ALA A 207 -10.20 -0.08 7.42
CA ALA A 207 -11.64 0.15 7.31
C ALA A 207 -12.00 1.49 6.63
N PHE A 208 -11.02 2.39 6.50
CA PHE A 208 -11.15 3.71 5.88
C PHE A 208 -10.00 3.90 4.87
N PRO A 209 -9.90 2.98 3.88
CA PRO A 209 -8.69 2.85 3.11
C PRO A 209 -8.47 4.10 2.26
N LEU A 210 -7.22 4.55 2.27
CA LEU A 210 -6.77 5.61 1.39
C LEU A 210 -5.31 5.36 1.02
N ALA A 211 -5.05 5.45 -0.27
CA ALA A 211 -3.73 5.29 -0.84
C ALA A 211 -3.44 6.43 -1.81
N TRP A 212 -2.16 6.63 -2.09
CA TRP A 212 -1.72 7.58 -3.08
C TRP A 212 -0.62 7.02 -3.97
N ALA A 213 -0.60 7.50 -5.21
CA ALA A 213 0.50 7.33 -6.12
C ALA A 213 1.31 8.63 -6.21
N VAL A 214 2.63 8.51 -6.33
CA VAL A 214 3.54 9.57 -6.77
C VAL A 214 4.06 9.18 -8.14
N ALA A 215 3.78 9.98 -9.17
CA ALA A 215 4.18 9.70 -10.54
C ALA A 215 4.35 10.99 -11.37
N PRO A 216 5.10 10.95 -12.48
CA PRO A 216 5.19 12.07 -13.41
C PRO A 216 3.79 12.55 -13.86
N PRO A 217 3.54 13.86 -14.05
CA PRO A 217 2.19 14.39 -14.27
C PRO A 217 1.46 13.79 -15.48
N LYS A 218 2.20 13.36 -16.51
CA LYS A 218 1.63 12.65 -17.66
C LYS A 218 1.01 11.32 -17.22
N ILE A 219 1.73 10.54 -16.42
CA ILE A 219 1.25 9.27 -15.88
C ILE A 219 0.13 9.49 -14.86
N SER A 220 0.28 10.47 -13.98
CA SER A 220 -0.73 10.78 -12.96
C SER A 220 -2.10 11.08 -13.58
N ARG A 221 -2.15 11.81 -14.71
CA ARG A 221 -3.39 12.06 -15.44
C ARG A 221 -4.02 10.78 -16.00
N GLU A 222 -3.21 9.89 -16.58
CA GLU A 222 -3.69 8.61 -17.11
C GLU A 222 -4.28 7.72 -16.01
N ILE A 223 -3.58 7.62 -14.87
CA ILE A 223 -4.03 6.84 -13.71
C ILE A 223 -5.32 7.46 -13.14
N ALA A 224 -5.35 8.77 -12.91
CA ALA A 224 -6.52 9.47 -12.37
C ALA A 224 -7.76 9.32 -13.27
N GLY A 225 -7.58 9.23 -14.59
CA GLY A 225 -8.65 8.99 -15.55
C GLY A 225 -9.36 7.64 -15.40
N GLN A 226 -8.74 6.66 -14.72
CA GLN A 226 -9.35 5.36 -14.41
C GLN A 226 -10.08 5.33 -13.06
N GLY A 227 -10.10 6.46 -12.34
CA GLY A 227 -10.72 6.56 -11.02
C GLY A 227 -12.24 6.38 -11.07
N ARG A 228 -12.83 6.03 -9.91
CA ARG A 228 -14.28 5.84 -9.81
C ARG A 228 -15.04 7.16 -10.02
N PRO A 229 -16.19 7.15 -10.72
CA PRO A 229 -17.07 8.32 -10.83
C PRO A 229 -17.55 8.85 -9.48
N SER A 230 -17.65 7.98 -8.46
CA SER A 230 -18.06 8.34 -7.09
C SER A 230 -17.00 9.13 -6.33
N GLY A 231 -15.75 9.20 -6.82
CA GLY A 231 -14.64 9.85 -6.13
C GLY A 231 -14.20 9.12 -4.86
N LEU A 232 -13.57 9.88 -3.96
CA LEU A 232 -13.03 9.40 -2.69
C LEU A 232 -14.08 9.42 -1.57
N ALA A 233 -14.01 8.41 -0.69
CA ALA A 233 -14.72 8.40 0.58
C ALA A 233 -14.21 9.53 1.48
N GLN A 234 -15.07 10.50 1.78
CA GLN A 234 -14.67 11.71 2.51
C GLN A 234 -14.19 11.42 3.93
N VAL A 235 -14.78 10.42 4.60
CA VAL A 235 -14.31 9.96 5.92
C VAL A 235 -12.87 9.44 5.86
N SER A 236 -12.47 8.76 4.78
CA SER A 236 -11.09 8.29 4.58
C SER A 236 -10.13 9.46 4.35
N VAL A 237 -10.58 10.52 3.66
CA VAL A 237 -9.81 11.75 3.50
C VAL A 237 -9.58 12.45 4.85
N VAL A 238 -10.61 12.55 5.69
CA VAL A 238 -10.48 13.11 7.05
C VAL A 238 -9.53 12.28 7.90
N ALA A 239 -9.65 10.94 7.87
CA ALA A 239 -8.77 10.04 8.60
C ALA A 239 -7.31 10.19 8.14
N ALA A 240 -7.07 10.29 6.84
CA ALA A 240 -5.73 10.47 6.27
C ALA A 240 -5.12 11.82 6.63
N LEU A 241 -5.88 12.92 6.58
CA LEU A 241 -5.41 14.23 7.02
C LEU A 241 -5.05 14.21 8.51
N ALA A 242 -5.89 13.62 9.35
CA ALA A 242 -5.59 13.46 10.77
C ALA A 242 -4.34 12.58 11.00
N ALA A 243 -4.15 11.54 10.20
CA ALA A 243 -2.95 10.69 10.27
C ALA A 243 -1.67 11.46 9.87
N LEU A 244 -1.76 12.40 8.93
CA LEU A 244 -0.64 13.28 8.60
C LEU A 244 -0.29 14.26 9.73
N GLU A 245 -1.29 14.73 10.50
CA GLU A 245 -1.03 15.54 11.70
C GLU A 245 -0.48 14.71 12.87
N ALA A 246 -0.93 13.47 13.00
CA ALA A 246 -0.52 12.54 14.06
C ALA A 246 0.78 11.76 13.74
N GLU A 247 1.63 12.28 12.85
CA GLU A 247 2.83 11.59 12.35
C GLU A 247 3.75 11.12 13.50
N ALA A 248 3.92 11.93 14.54
CA ALA A 248 4.77 11.59 15.69
C ALA A 248 4.22 10.41 16.49
N GLU A 249 2.90 10.38 16.75
CA GLU A 249 2.24 9.30 17.47
C GLU A 249 2.32 7.99 16.69
N ILE A 250 2.00 8.05 15.40
CA ILE A 250 2.06 6.91 14.47
C ILE A 250 3.49 6.40 14.34
N THR A 251 4.48 7.28 14.22
CA THR A 251 5.90 6.88 14.19
C THR A 251 6.30 6.16 15.47
N ALA A 252 5.79 6.58 16.64
CA ALA A 252 6.03 5.87 17.89
C ALA A 252 5.44 4.45 17.88
N THR A 253 4.24 4.26 17.31
CA THR A 253 3.64 2.92 17.20
C THR A 253 4.43 2.02 16.25
N VAL A 254 4.85 2.55 15.09
CA VAL A 254 5.71 1.85 14.12
C VAL A 254 7.04 1.43 14.76
N ARG A 255 7.68 2.30 15.55
CA ARG A 255 8.91 1.97 16.29
C ARG A 255 8.70 0.81 17.26
N ARG A 256 7.57 0.77 18.00
CA ARG A 256 7.25 -0.35 18.90
C ARG A 256 7.14 -1.67 18.13
N VAL A 257 6.44 -1.67 16.99
CA VAL A 257 6.33 -2.85 16.11
C VAL A 257 7.71 -3.33 15.68
N MET A 258 8.60 -2.43 15.26
CA MET A 258 9.95 -2.81 14.82
C MET A 258 10.83 -3.36 15.96
N ILE A 259 10.71 -2.81 17.17
CA ILE A 259 11.39 -3.33 18.36
C ILE A 259 10.93 -4.76 18.67
N GLU A 260 9.61 -4.98 18.72
CA GLU A 260 9.04 -6.29 19.03
C GLU A 260 9.33 -7.32 17.93
N LYS A 261 9.26 -6.92 16.66
CA LYS A 261 9.67 -7.77 15.53
C LYS A 261 11.14 -8.17 15.65
N GLY A 262 12.02 -7.23 16.02
CA GLY A 262 13.43 -7.52 16.28
C GLY A 262 13.63 -8.50 17.45
N ARG A 263 12.84 -8.37 18.52
CA ARG A 263 12.83 -9.33 19.64
C ARG A 263 12.39 -10.72 19.18
N LEU A 264 11.29 -10.80 18.43
CA LEU A 264 10.76 -12.05 17.88
C LEU A 264 11.77 -12.72 16.95
N PHE A 265 12.37 -11.98 16.02
CA PHE A 265 13.42 -12.48 15.13
C PHE A 265 14.58 -13.15 15.90
N ARG A 266 15.07 -12.51 16.97
CA ARG A 266 16.13 -13.07 17.82
C ARG A 266 15.69 -14.32 18.58
N GLN A 267 14.42 -14.42 18.97
CA GLN A 267 13.87 -15.60 19.64
C GLN A 267 13.71 -16.76 18.66
N LEU A 268 13.14 -16.51 17.48
CA LEU A 268 12.95 -17.53 16.43
C LEU A 268 14.29 -18.13 15.97
N ARG A 269 15.34 -17.31 15.84
CA ARG A 269 16.69 -17.80 15.49
C ARG A 269 17.30 -18.79 16.49
N LYS A 270 16.78 -18.89 17.71
CA LYS A 270 17.25 -19.85 18.73
C LYS A 270 16.52 -21.19 18.65
N LEU A 271 15.48 -21.30 17.84
CA LEU A 271 14.68 -22.50 17.70
C LEU A 271 15.29 -23.41 16.63
N ASN A 272 15.71 -24.61 17.01
CA ASN A 272 16.30 -25.59 16.08
C ASN A 272 15.24 -26.36 15.26
N MET A 273 13.94 -26.13 15.52
CA MET A 273 12.82 -26.82 14.85
C MET A 273 12.32 -26.09 13.60
N ILE A 274 12.85 -24.90 13.30
CA ILE A 274 12.44 -24.09 12.14
C ILE A 274 13.66 -23.69 11.32
N SER A 275 13.43 -23.36 10.06
CA SER A 275 14.43 -22.63 9.29
C SER A 275 14.63 -21.24 9.93
N PRO A 276 15.85 -20.69 9.94
CA PRO A 276 16.07 -19.35 10.46
C PRO A 276 15.21 -18.33 9.70
N PRO A 277 14.56 -17.38 10.41
CA PRO A 277 13.76 -16.36 9.74
C PRO A 277 14.63 -15.46 8.85
N TYR A 278 14.05 -14.95 7.78
CA TYR A 278 14.69 -14.00 6.89
C TYR A 278 14.70 -12.59 7.50
N PRO A 279 15.78 -11.80 7.28
CA PRO A 279 15.75 -10.38 7.56
C PRO A 279 14.61 -9.71 6.80
N SER A 280 13.84 -8.88 7.50
CA SER A 280 12.68 -8.19 6.94
C SER A 280 12.72 -6.72 7.30
N TRP A 281 12.31 -5.87 6.37
CA TRP A 281 12.09 -4.44 6.54
C TRP A 281 10.60 -4.07 6.53
N SER A 282 9.73 -5.06 6.80
CA SER A 282 8.28 -4.90 6.96
C SER A 282 7.84 -5.09 8.43
N ASN A 283 6.55 -5.16 8.70
CA ASN A 283 5.98 -5.51 10.01
C ASN A 283 5.79 -7.02 10.24
N PHE A 284 6.22 -7.88 9.31
CA PHE A 284 6.16 -9.34 9.41
C PHE A 284 7.54 -10.01 9.24
N LEU A 285 7.62 -11.31 9.51
CA LEU A 285 8.79 -12.17 9.32
C LEU A 285 8.41 -13.39 8.48
N LEU A 286 9.34 -13.85 7.64
CA LEU A 286 9.28 -15.11 6.90
C LEU A 286 10.24 -16.13 7.51
#